data_AF-A0A7C4HLE1-F1
#
_entry.id   AF-A0A7C4HLE1-F1
#
_cell.length_a   1.000
_cell.length_b   1.000
_cell.length_c   1.000
_cell.angle_alpha   90.00
_cell.angle_beta   90.00
_cell.angle_gamma   90.00
#
_symmetry.space_group_name_H-M   'P 1'
#
loop_
_entity.id
_entity.type
_entity.pdbx_description
1 polymer ?
#
loop_
_entity_poly.entity_id
_entity_poly.type
_entity_poly.pdbx_seq_one_letter_code
_entity_poly.pdbx_strand_id
1 'polypeptide(L)' 'MGLREELWMWKKEKVAEKVAENLRKRMHEVWIVKEGREVVEKLVELIPEGSSVAVGGSLSLMDAGVLDLLRSGRYNFL' A
#
# COMPACT_ATOMS: atom_id res chain seq x y z
N MET A 1 6.30 -23.43 6.33
CA MET A 1 5.04 -22.79 6.76
C MET A 1 4.10 -23.88 7.22
N GLY A 2 3.39 -23.66 8.32
CA GLY A 2 2.39 -24.63 8.78
C GLY A 2 1.08 -24.46 8.01
N LEU A 3 0.29 -25.54 7.87
CA LEU A 3 -1.04 -25.52 7.22
C LEU A 3 -1.94 -24.38 7.74
N ARG A 4 -1.84 -24.04 9.03
CA ARG A 4 -2.58 -22.93 9.64
C ARG A 4 -2.18 -21.57 9.07
N GLU A 5 -0.89 -21.33 8.88
CA GLU A 5 -0.37 -20.06 8.34
C GLU A 5 -0.78 -19.91 6.87
N GLU A 6 -0.69 -21.00 6.10
CA GLU A 6 -1.10 -21.01 4.69
C GLU A 6 -2.58 -20.68 4.53
N LEU A 7 -3.46 -21.32 5.32
CA LEU A 7 -4.89 -21.02 5.30
C LEU A 7 -5.21 -19.59 5.76
N TRP A 8 -4.43 -19.05 6.72
CA TRP A 8 -4.58 -17.68 7.16
C TRP A 8 -4.21 -16.68 6.07
N MET A 9 -3.07 -16.89 5.40
CA MET A 9 -2.62 -16.05 4.29
C MET A 9 -3.60 -16.11 3.12
N TRP A 10 -4.05 -17.31 2.76
CA TRP A 10 -5.09 -17.50 1.74
C TRP A 10 -6.34 -16.69 2.06
N LYS A 11 -6.83 -16.73 3.31
CA LYS A 11 -7.99 -15.93 3.72
C LYS A 11 -7.74 -14.43 3.55
N LYS A 12 -6.56 -13.94 3.94
CA LYS A 12 -6.20 -12.51 3.81
C LYS A 12 -6.14 -12.08 2.35
N GLU A 13 -5.53 -12.88 1.49
CA GLU A 13 -5.49 -12.65 0.05
C GLU A 13 -6.90 -12.56 -0.54
N LYS A 14 -7.80 -13.50 -0.21
CA LYS A 14 -9.19 -13.47 -0.69
C LYS A 14 -9.99 -12.26 -0.21
N VAL A 15 -9.76 -11.82 1.02
CA VAL A 15 -10.38 -10.57 1.52
C VAL A 15 -9.84 -9.36 0.76
N ALA A 16 -8.52 -9.26 0.55
CA ALA A 16 -7.91 -8.17 -0.19
C ALA A 16 -8.38 -8.11 -1.66
N GLU A 17 -8.44 -9.27 -2.34
CA GLU A 17 -8.99 -9.39 -3.69
C GLU A 17 -10.42 -8.85 -3.76
N LYS A 18 -11.27 -9.21 -2.78
CA LYS A 18 -12.66 -8.76 -2.76
C LYS A 18 -12.80 -7.25 -2.56
N VAL A 19 -12.00 -6.68 -1.66
CA VAL A 19 -11.96 -5.23 -1.44
C VAL A 19 -11.48 -4.51 -2.70
N ALA A 20 -10.41 -5.02 -3.33
CA ALA A 20 -9.86 -4.45 -4.55
C ALA A 20 -10.86 -4.49 -5.72
N GLU A 21 -11.61 -5.58 -5.89
CA GLU A 21 -12.69 -5.68 -6.88
C GLU A 21 -13.73 -4.57 -6.69
N ASN A 22 -14.18 -4.36 -5.45
CA ASN A 22 -15.19 -3.34 -5.13
C ASN A 22 -14.68 -1.91 -5.35
N LEU A 23 -13.39 -1.65 -5.07
CA LEU A 23 -12.76 -0.34 -5.29
C LEU A 23 -12.54 -0.07 -6.78
N ARG A 24 -12.10 -1.07 -7.56
CA ARG A 24 -11.95 -0.95 -9.02
C ARG A 24 -13.27 -0.66 -9.71
N LYS A 25 -14.38 -1.24 -9.25
CA LYS A 25 -15.74 -0.90 -9.73
C LYS A 25 -16.11 0.57 -9.51
N ARG A 26 -15.43 1.25 -8.58
CA ARG A 26 -15.60 2.68 -8.27
C ARG A 26 -14.47 3.52 -8.88
N MET A 27 -13.79 3.01 -9.91
CA MET A 27 -12.73 3.70 -10.65
C MET A 27 -11.46 3.98 -9.83
N HIS A 28 -11.23 3.28 -8.72
CA HIS A 28 -9.96 3.34 -8.01
C HIS A 28 -8.98 2.32 -8.58
N GLU A 29 -7.75 2.76 -8.83
CA GLU A 29 -6.63 1.86 -9.06
C GLU A 29 -6.17 1.25 -7.73
N VAL A 30 -5.97 -0.08 -7.71
CA VAL A 30 -5.65 -0.81 -6.47
C VAL A 30 -4.55 -1.82 -6.72
N TRP A 31 -3.53 -1.74 -5.87
CA TRP A 31 -2.39 -2.66 -5.81
C TRP A 31 -2.41 -3.43 -4.49
N ILE A 32 -2.18 -4.74 -4.57
CA ILE A 32 -2.08 -5.61 -3.39
C ILE A 32 -0.63 -6.08 -3.32
N VAL A 33 0.00 -5.87 -2.17
CA VAL A 33 1.35 -6.37 -1.87
C VAL A 33 1.28 -7.28 -0.64
N LYS A 34 2.26 -8.16 -0.47
CA LYS A 34 2.29 -9.15 0.61
C LYS A 34 2.87 -8.59 1.89
N GLU A 35 3.81 -7.65 1.79
CA GLU A 35 4.54 -7.08 2.93
C GLU A 35 4.59 -5.55 2.90
N GLY A 36 4.73 -4.94 4.09
CA GLY A 36 4.78 -3.47 4.23
C GLY A 36 5.92 -2.82 3.46
N ARG A 37 7.10 -3.45 3.40
CA ARG A 37 8.26 -2.95 2.65
C ARG A 37 7.99 -2.82 1.14
N GLU A 38 7.20 -3.73 0.58
CA GLU A 38 6.84 -3.73 -0.84
C GLU A 38 5.95 -2.52 -1.17
N VAL A 39 5.25 -1.95 -0.18
CA VAL A 39 4.45 -0.74 -0.36
C VAL A 39 5.34 0.44 -0.75
N VAL A 40 6.47 0.63 -0.07
CA VAL A 40 7.40 1.73 -0.33
C VAL A 40 7.97 1.64 -1.74
N GLU A 41 8.43 0.46 -2.14
CA GLU A 41 8.93 0.18 -3.50
C GLU A 41 7.84 0.47 -4.55
N LYS A 42 6.61 0.02 -4.29
CA LYS A 42 5.49 0.23 -5.20
C LYS A 42 5.11 1.70 -5.35
N LEU A 43 5.18 2.48 -4.27
CA LEU A 43 4.91 3.92 -4.34
C LEU A 43 5.98 4.66 -5.15
N VAL A 44 7.24 4.25 -5.07
CA VAL A 44 8.32 4.83 -5.90
C VAL A 44 8.09 4.55 -7.39
N GLU A 45 7.60 3.36 -7.74
CA GLU A 45 7.25 3.03 -9.13
C GLU A 45 6.05 3.84 -9.65
N LEU A 46 5.05 4.09 -8.79
CA LEU A 46 3.77 4.67 -9.20
C LEU A 46 3.75 6.19 -9.17
N ILE A 47 4.46 6.81 -8.23
CA ILE A 47 4.42 8.26 -8.01
C ILE A 47 5.65 8.89 -8.64
N PRO A 48 5.48 9.71 -9.70
CA PRO A 48 6.60 10.45 -10.28
C PRO A 48 7.28 11.34 -9.25
N GLU A 49 8.61 11.42 -9.31
CA GLU A 49 9.39 12.32 -8.46
C GLU A 49 8.96 13.79 -8.67
N GLY A 50 8.97 14.58 -7.60
CA GLY A 50 8.49 15.97 -7.60
C GLY A 50 6.96 16.13 -7.58
N SER A 51 6.19 15.03 -7.60
CA SER A 51 4.73 15.09 -7.45
C SER A 51 4.32 15.71 -6.11
N SER A 52 3.19 16.44 -6.12
CA SER A 52 2.55 16.88 -4.87
C SER A 52 1.71 15.76 -4.28
N VAL A 53 1.96 15.45 -3.01
CA VAL A 53 1.35 14.30 -2.32
C VAL A 53 0.86 14.71 -0.94
N ALA A 54 -0.24 14.10 -0.49
CA ALA A 54 -0.78 14.31 0.84
C ALA A 54 -1.39 13.01 1.34
N VAL A 55 -1.41 12.82 2.66
CA VAL A 55 -2.06 11.68 3.31
C VAL A 55 -2.78 12.13 4.57
N GLY A 56 -3.87 11.45 4.91
CA GLY A 56 -4.49 11.60 6.23
C GLY A 56 -3.64 10.95 7.33
N GLY A 57 -4.06 11.12 8.58
CA GLY A 57 -3.44 10.43 9.72
C GLY A 57 -3.56 8.91 9.58
N SER A 58 -2.43 8.20 9.56
CA SER A 58 -2.39 6.74 9.44
C SER A 58 -1.16 6.16 10.13
N LEU A 59 -1.37 5.37 11.19
CA LEU A 59 -0.32 4.64 11.87
C LEU A 59 0.29 3.56 10.96
N SER A 60 -0.53 2.91 10.15
CA SER A 60 -0.02 1.87 9.24
C SER A 60 0.89 2.42 8.15
N LEU A 61 0.67 3.66 7.68
CA LEU A 61 1.62 4.31 6.75
C LEU A 61 2.92 4.71 7.44
N MET A 62 2.86 5.05 8.72
CA MET A 62 4.04 5.32 9.54
C MET A 62 4.86 4.04 9.74
N ASP A 63 4.22 2.97 10.23
CA ASP A 63 4.87 1.68 10.52
C ASP A 63 5.47 1.04 9.26
N ALA A 64 4.86 1.25 8.09
CA ALA A 64 5.36 0.74 6.81
C ALA A 64 6.50 1.60 6.21
N GLY A 65 6.89 2.72 6.84
CA GLY A 65 7.92 3.63 6.31
C GLY A 65 7.46 4.51 5.14
N VAL A 66 6.17 4.55 4.84
CA VAL A 66 5.62 5.36 3.74
C VAL A 66 5.72 6.84 4.05
N LEU A 67 5.48 7.27 5.30
CA LEU A 67 5.63 8.68 5.66
C LEU A 67 7.06 9.18 5.51
N ASP A 68 8.04 8.34 5.83
CA ASP A 68 9.46 8.68 5.65
C ASP A 68 9.81 8.83 4.18
N LEU A 69 9.31 7.93 3.32
CA LEU A 69 9.44 8.06 1.86
C LEU A 69 8.82 9.36 1.35
N LEU A 70 7.56 9.63 1.70
CA LEU A 70 6.85 10.80 1.18
C LEU A 70 7.47 12.12 1.65
N ARG A 71 8.14 12.12 2.81
CA ARG A 71 8.87 13.26 3.39
C ARG A 71 10.37 13.27 3.10
N SER A 72 10.87 12.36 2.26
CA SER A 72 12.31 12.21 2.00
C SER A 72 12.92 13.34 1.16
N GLY A 73 12.12 14.33 0.75
CA GLY A 73 12.50 15.37 -0.23
C GLY A 73 12.29 14.95 -1.69
N ARG A 74 11.91 13.70 -1.97
CA ARG A 74 11.55 13.22 -3.33
C ARG A 74 10.22 13.76 -3.84
N TYR A 75 9.33 14.16 -2.93
CA TYR A 75 7.98 14.60 -3.24
C TYR A 75 7.68 15.93 -2.55
N ASN A 76 6.76 16.70 -3.12
CA ASN A 76 6.22 17.90 -2.48
C ASN A 76 5.09 17.46 -1.52
N PHE A 77 5.47 17.12 -0.29
CA PHE A 77 4.52 16.69 0.74
C PHE A 77 3.76 17.89 1.32
N LEU A 78 2.43 17.84 1.25
CA LEU A 78 1.50 18.90 1.70
C LEU A 78 1.09 18.76 3.18
#